data_AF-A0A3L7RY73-F1
#
_entry.id   AF-A0A3L7RY73-F1
#
_cell.length_a   1.000
_cell.length_b   1.000
_cell.length_c   1.000
_cell.angle_alpha   90.00
_cell.angle_beta   90.00
_cell.angle_gamma   90.00
#
_symmetry.space_group_name_H-M   'P 1'
#
loop_
_entity.id
_entity.type
_entity.pdbx_description
1 polymer ?
#
loop_
_entity_poly.entity_id
_entity_poly.type
_entity_poly.pdbx_seq_one_letter_code
_entity_poly.pdbx_strand_id
1 'polypeptide(L)'
;MPLPDPGLLGGGLVAALIGGALGVAQTSITGRWLAACARGLEEGTAGPSSPATPAEAVDRSSSIRLATLAVVVGLWWWEVRCFGQLPCDAAGLPLEVPFAATAGRWLAHAILFWLLAAATWIDFRYRVIPDWITIPGFLGGLFLAWLLPETLLPVAAEVARPFATPLLEPDVLGWAGPLAHGVASHGTEGGATPVMLIVALALFTVWWVVGTGPDFSGVADVLPEEEGGAAVAAPLPPESWWPRLALLAVGCLAVAGAWAIGGLRFEGLFTALVGAVVTGGIVWGTRAGASLALGREAMGLGDVTLMAMVGAWLGWQASVLACFLGVLFGLFHAVVQIVRHRESELPFGPGLCMGTATVVIGWRPLWQAAAATFAETGQLVGMIVAVVVGTALSLWVWASLGPVARRVALAAMVLLGVLLFCWLLVLQG
;
A
#
# COMPACT_ATOMS: atom_id res chain seq x y z
N MET A 1 8.64 -37.05 -6.54
CA MET A 1 9.31 -35.83 -7.05
C MET A 1 9.21 -35.88 -8.56
N PRO A 2 8.27 -35.19 -9.21
CA PRO A 2 8.24 -35.15 -10.66
C PRO A 2 9.41 -34.28 -11.16
N LEU A 3 10.02 -34.70 -12.27
CA LEU A 3 11.12 -34.01 -12.93
C LEU A 3 10.72 -32.57 -13.33
N PRO A 4 11.66 -31.62 -13.37
CA PRO A 4 11.37 -30.25 -13.79
C PRO A 4 10.98 -30.22 -15.27
N ASP A 5 9.76 -29.74 -15.55
CA ASP A 5 9.26 -29.41 -16.89
C ASP A 5 10.24 -28.47 -17.65
N PRO A 6 10.51 -28.69 -18.94
CA PRO A 6 11.41 -27.84 -19.73
C PRO A 6 10.96 -26.37 -19.88
N GLY A 7 9.71 -26.04 -19.52
CA GLY A 7 9.24 -24.65 -19.38
C GLY A 7 9.88 -23.87 -18.20
N LEU A 8 10.58 -24.56 -17.28
CA LEU A 8 11.21 -23.97 -16.09
C LEU A 8 12.31 -22.96 -16.39
N LEU A 9 13.14 -23.21 -17.42
CA LEU A 9 14.24 -22.31 -17.76
C LEU A 9 13.72 -21.02 -18.42
N GLY A 10 12.64 -21.13 -19.20
CA GLY A 10 12.01 -19.98 -19.86
C GLY A 10 11.40 -19.00 -18.85
N GLY A 11 10.67 -19.51 -17.85
CA GLY A 11 10.03 -18.66 -16.83
C GLY A 11 11.04 -17.92 -15.94
N GLY A 12 12.07 -18.61 -15.47
CA GLY A 12 13.13 -17.98 -14.68
C GLY A 12 13.93 -16.94 -15.46
N LEU A 13 14.18 -17.18 -16.75
CA LEU A 13 14.83 -16.21 -17.65
C LEU A 13 13.95 -14.97 -17.85
N VAL A 14 12.64 -15.15 -18.09
CA VAL A 14 11.69 -14.04 -18.22
C VAL A 14 11.64 -13.21 -16.95
N ALA A 15 11.60 -13.85 -15.77
CA ALA A 15 11.64 -13.15 -14.50
C ALA A 15 12.95 -12.35 -14.31
N ALA A 16 14.10 -12.92 -14.67
CA ALA A 16 15.37 -12.23 -14.62
C ALA A 16 15.45 -11.04 -15.60
N LEU A 17 14.92 -11.18 -16.82
CA LEU A 17 14.87 -10.12 -17.81
C LEU A 17 13.96 -8.96 -17.36
N ILE A 18 12.77 -9.27 -16.84
CA ILE A 18 11.85 -8.28 -16.28
C ILE A 18 12.49 -7.61 -15.06
N GLY A 19 13.11 -8.37 -14.16
CA GLY A 19 13.82 -7.83 -13.00
C GLY A 19 14.97 -6.91 -13.37
N GLY A 20 15.75 -7.27 -14.40
CA GLY A 20 16.78 -6.40 -14.98
C GLY A 20 16.20 -5.12 -15.56
N ALA A 21 15.12 -5.21 -16.34
CA ALA A 21 14.44 -4.05 -16.92
C ALA A 21 13.85 -3.11 -15.85
N LEU A 22 13.15 -3.66 -14.85
CA LEU A 22 12.63 -2.91 -13.71
C LEU A 22 13.75 -2.28 -12.88
N GLY A 23 14.86 -2.98 -12.64
CA GLY A 23 16.03 -2.44 -11.96
C GLY A 23 16.69 -1.29 -12.73
N VAL A 24 16.79 -1.39 -14.06
CA VAL A 24 17.26 -0.29 -14.92
C VAL A 24 16.27 0.87 -14.91
N ALA A 25 14.97 0.61 -14.96
CA ALA A 25 13.94 1.64 -14.85
C ALA A 25 14.02 2.36 -13.49
N GLN A 26 14.09 1.62 -12.38
CA GLN A 26 14.25 2.15 -11.02
C GLN A 26 15.49 3.04 -10.93
N THR A 27 16.66 2.52 -11.31
CA THR A 27 17.91 3.28 -11.19
C THR A 27 17.98 4.46 -12.12
N SER A 28 17.42 4.37 -13.32
CA SER A 28 17.43 5.47 -14.28
C SER A 28 16.38 6.53 -13.97
N ILE A 29 15.18 6.17 -13.50
CA ILE A 29 14.14 7.12 -13.09
C ILE A 29 14.56 7.76 -11.77
N THR A 30 14.77 6.99 -10.72
CA THR A 30 15.17 7.51 -9.40
C THR A 30 16.53 8.23 -9.47
N GLY A 31 17.49 7.75 -10.26
CA GLY A 31 18.80 8.37 -10.42
C GLY A 31 18.77 9.69 -11.20
N ARG A 32 18.10 9.74 -12.37
CA ARG A 32 17.94 11.00 -13.13
C ARG A 32 17.13 12.03 -12.34
N TRP A 33 16.19 11.54 -11.53
CA TRP A 33 15.31 12.37 -10.73
C TRP A 33 15.99 12.92 -9.47
N LEU A 34 16.71 12.09 -8.70
CA LEU A 34 17.57 12.55 -7.60
C LEU A 34 18.63 13.55 -8.09
N ALA A 35 19.17 13.36 -9.29
CA ALA A 35 20.08 14.31 -9.91
C ALA A 35 19.37 15.63 -10.31
N ALA A 36 18.09 15.59 -10.69
CA ALA A 36 17.29 16.79 -10.93
C ALA A 36 16.96 17.53 -9.62
N CYS A 37 16.58 16.82 -8.56
CA CYS A 37 16.32 17.40 -7.24
C CYS A 37 17.59 17.96 -6.60
N ALA A 38 18.75 17.29 -6.74
CA ALA A 38 20.03 17.78 -6.24
C ALA A 38 20.45 19.08 -6.95
N ARG A 39 20.28 19.16 -8.28
CA ARG A 39 20.56 20.38 -9.05
C ARG A 39 19.70 21.58 -8.62
N GLY A 40 18.42 21.36 -8.34
CA GLY A 40 17.54 22.41 -7.83
C GLY A 40 17.88 22.91 -6.41
N LEU A 41 18.53 22.09 -5.58
CA LEU A 41 18.98 22.47 -4.23
C LEU A 41 20.35 23.16 -4.24
N GLU A 42 21.24 22.77 -5.16
CA GLU A 42 22.56 23.39 -5.36
C GLU A 42 22.46 24.80 -5.95
N GLU A 43 21.41 25.09 -6.73
CA GLU A 43 21.13 26.43 -7.28
C GLU A 43 20.67 27.44 -6.20
N GLY A 44 20.20 26.99 -5.03
CA GLY A 44 19.78 27.85 -3.91
C GLY A 44 20.79 28.01 -2.76
N THR A 45 21.80 27.14 -2.67
CA THR A 45 22.77 27.15 -1.56
C THR A 45 24.19 26.91 -2.07
N ALA A 46 24.84 27.98 -2.53
CA ALA A 46 26.26 27.93 -2.85
C ALA A 46 27.10 27.69 -1.58
N GLY A 47 27.56 26.44 -1.41
CA GLY A 47 28.61 26.02 -0.48
C GLY A 47 29.20 24.69 -0.96
N PRO A 48 30.54 24.52 -0.99
CA PRO A 48 31.18 23.41 -1.70
C PRO A 48 31.11 22.12 -0.88
N SER A 49 30.09 21.30 -1.11
CA SER A 49 30.19 19.88 -0.77
C SER A 49 30.64 19.11 -2.01
N SER A 50 31.68 18.29 -1.83
CA SER A 50 32.31 17.56 -2.93
C SER A 50 31.27 16.67 -3.62
N PRO A 51 31.08 16.77 -4.96
CA PRO A 51 30.24 15.83 -5.67
C PRO A 51 30.77 14.41 -5.44
N ALA A 52 29.87 13.46 -5.20
CA ALA A 52 30.23 12.05 -5.08
C ALA A 52 31.04 11.63 -6.31
N THR A 53 32.11 10.87 -6.09
CA THR A 53 32.98 10.48 -7.21
C THR A 53 32.19 9.63 -8.21
N PRO A 54 32.51 9.67 -9.52
CA PRO A 54 31.81 8.87 -10.53
C PRO A 54 31.76 7.37 -10.19
N ALA A 55 32.78 6.87 -9.48
CA ALA A 55 32.83 5.49 -9.00
C ALA A 55 31.76 5.17 -7.94
N GLU A 56 31.54 6.07 -6.95
CA GLU A 56 30.52 5.89 -5.91
C GLU A 56 29.09 5.99 -6.46
N ALA A 57 28.87 6.85 -7.46
CA ALA A 57 27.58 6.95 -8.14
C ALA A 57 27.27 5.70 -8.98
N VAL A 58 28.27 5.10 -9.62
CA VAL A 58 28.15 3.86 -10.40
C VAL A 58 27.90 2.65 -9.48
N ASP A 59 28.61 2.55 -8.36
CA ASP A 59 28.47 1.45 -7.40
C ASP A 59 27.08 1.42 -6.74
N ARG A 60 26.56 2.58 -6.34
CA ARG A 60 25.21 2.72 -5.77
C ARG A 60 24.10 2.39 -6.78
N SER A 61 24.34 2.59 -8.09
CA SER A 61 23.40 2.16 -9.14
C SER A 61 23.39 0.64 -9.35
N SER A 62 24.54 -0.02 -9.14
CA SER A 62 24.67 -1.46 -9.33
C SER A 62 24.04 -2.24 -8.19
N SER A 63 24.20 -1.78 -6.94
CA SER A 63 23.59 -2.41 -5.77
C SER A 63 22.05 -2.36 -5.81
N ILE A 64 21.45 -1.24 -6.23
CA ILE A 64 20.00 -1.13 -6.42
C ILE A 64 19.52 -2.11 -7.49
N ARG A 65 20.19 -2.17 -8.65
CA ARG A 65 19.84 -3.13 -9.71
C ARG A 65 19.90 -4.57 -9.22
N LEU A 66 20.94 -4.92 -8.48
CA LEU A 66 21.11 -6.27 -7.92
C LEU A 66 20.03 -6.59 -6.89
N ALA A 67 19.68 -5.63 -6.03
CA ALA A 67 18.60 -5.78 -5.05
C ALA A 67 17.24 -5.98 -5.74
N THR A 68 16.90 -5.15 -6.74
CA THR A 68 15.65 -5.30 -7.50
C THR A 68 15.60 -6.64 -8.23
N LEU A 69 16.70 -7.05 -8.86
CA LEU A 69 16.79 -8.36 -9.52
C LEU A 69 16.58 -9.50 -8.51
N ALA A 70 17.24 -9.45 -7.35
CA ALA A 70 17.10 -10.45 -6.31
C ALA A 70 15.67 -10.55 -5.78
N VAL A 71 14.99 -9.41 -5.58
CA VAL A 71 13.58 -9.38 -5.16
C VAL A 71 12.67 -9.97 -6.24
N VAL A 72 12.82 -9.56 -7.49
CA VAL A 72 11.95 -10.03 -8.59
C VAL A 72 12.12 -11.53 -8.86
N VAL A 73 13.36 -12.02 -8.85
CA VAL A 73 13.66 -13.46 -8.99
C VAL A 73 13.22 -14.23 -7.74
N GLY A 74 13.41 -13.67 -6.56
CA GLY A 74 12.97 -14.25 -5.29
C GLY A 74 11.44 -14.38 -5.22
N LEU A 75 10.71 -13.35 -5.63
CA LEU A 75 9.25 -13.37 -5.75
C LEU A 75 8.80 -14.39 -6.79
N TRP A 76 9.51 -14.53 -7.92
CA TRP A 76 9.18 -15.56 -8.91
C TRP A 76 9.30 -16.95 -8.31
N TRP A 77 10.42 -17.20 -7.63
CA TRP A 77 10.65 -18.45 -6.93
C TRP A 77 9.56 -18.71 -5.89
N TRP A 78 9.26 -17.74 -5.04
CA TRP A 78 8.27 -17.89 -3.98
C TRP A 78 6.83 -18.06 -4.49
N GLU A 79 6.36 -17.15 -5.33
CA GLU A 79 4.95 -17.11 -5.76
C GLU A 79 4.65 -18.12 -6.86
N VAL A 80 5.51 -18.21 -7.87
CA VAL A 80 5.26 -19.03 -9.08
C VAL A 80 5.78 -20.44 -8.93
N ARG A 81 6.92 -20.65 -8.25
CA ARG A 81 7.53 -21.99 -8.11
C ARG A 81 7.13 -22.69 -6.82
N CYS A 82 7.11 -21.99 -5.70
CA CYS A 82 6.72 -22.56 -4.41
C CYS A 82 5.23 -22.45 -4.13
N PHE A 83 4.47 -21.75 -4.97
CA PHE A 83 3.04 -21.49 -4.76
C PHE A 83 2.75 -20.87 -3.38
N GLY A 84 3.67 -20.05 -2.86
CA GLY A 84 3.68 -19.63 -1.46
C GLY A 84 2.41 -18.88 -1.00
N GLN A 85 1.72 -18.23 -1.93
CA GLN A 85 0.47 -17.52 -1.67
C GLN A 85 -0.79 -18.39 -1.81
N LEU A 86 -0.73 -19.47 -2.59
CA LEU A 86 -1.93 -20.23 -2.92
C LEU A 86 -2.49 -20.93 -1.69
N PRO A 87 -3.83 -20.93 -1.51
CA PRO A 87 -4.46 -21.76 -0.51
C PRO A 87 -4.16 -23.24 -0.78
N CYS A 88 -4.27 -24.06 0.26
CA CYS A 88 -4.10 -25.50 0.15
C CYS A 88 -5.39 -26.24 0.43
N ASP A 89 -5.50 -27.43 -0.15
CA ASP A 89 -6.52 -28.40 0.17
C ASP A 89 -6.32 -29.01 1.57
N ALA A 90 -7.23 -29.91 1.96
CA ALA A 90 -7.17 -30.62 3.24
C ALA A 90 -5.91 -31.50 3.40
N ALA A 91 -5.24 -31.87 2.30
CA ALA A 91 -3.99 -32.63 2.31
C ALA A 91 -2.75 -31.72 2.40
N GLY A 92 -2.93 -30.40 2.41
CA GLY A 92 -1.84 -29.42 2.43
C GLY A 92 -1.19 -29.17 1.07
N LEU A 93 -1.78 -29.66 -0.02
CA LEU A 93 -1.32 -29.40 -1.39
C LEU A 93 -1.92 -28.10 -1.92
N PRO A 94 -1.14 -27.24 -2.61
CA PRO A 94 -1.66 -26.00 -3.20
C PRO A 94 -2.79 -26.26 -4.19
N LEU A 95 -3.85 -25.44 -4.15
CA LEU A 95 -4.93 -25.51 -5.14
C LEU A 95 -4.38 -25.16 -6.53
N GLU A 96 -4.81 -25.94 -7.53
CA GLU A 96 -4.33 -25.76 -8.90
C GLU A 96 -4.91 -24.50 -9.53
N VAL A 97 -4.05 -23.65 -10.09
CA VAL A 97 -4.44 -22.45 -10.82
C VAL A 97 -3.69 -22.37 -12.15
N PRO A 98 -4.24 -21.71 -13.18
CA PRO A 98 -3.55 -21.52 -14.44
C PRO A 98 -2.22 -20.77 -14.24
N PHE A 99 -1.17 -21.21 -14.93
CA PHE A 99 0.15 -20.55 -14.86
C PHE A 99 0.09 -19.04 -15.15
N ALA A 100 -0.76 -18.63 -16.11
CA ALA A 100 -0.93 -17.23 -16.47
C ALA A 100 -1.45 -16.38 -15.30
N ALA A 101 -2.29 -16.94 -14.43
CA ALA A 101 -2.82 -16.25 -13.25
C ALA A 101 -1.68 -15.98 -12.24
N THR A 102 -0.89 -17.00 -11.92
CA THR A 102 0.25 -16.88 -10.99
C THR A 102 1.35 -15.97 -11.55
N ALA A 103 1.65 -16.07 -12.85
CA ALA A 103 2.62 -15.19 -13.51
C ALA A 103 2.14 -13.73 -13.57
N GLY A 104 0.84 -13.52 -13.84
CA GLY A 104 0.24 -12.18 -13.83
C GLY A 104 0.27 -11.54 -12.45
N ARG A 105 -0.08 -12.31 -11.41
CA ARG A 105 0.00 -11.87 -10.00
C ARG A 105 1.43 -11.51 -9.60
N TRP A 106 2.40 -12.36 -9.93
CA TRP A 106 3.81 -12.07 -9.69
C TRP A 106 4.25 -10.76 -10.35
N LEU A 107 3.84 -10.51 -11.59
CA LEU A 107 4.18 -9.27 -12.29
C LEU A 107 3.59 -8.06 -11.58
N ALA A 108 2.33 -8.17 -11.12
CA ALA A 108 1.70 -7.11 -10.34
C ALA A 108 2.45 -6.85 -9.03
N HIS A 109 2.81 -7.89 -8.27
CA HIS A 109 3.57 -7.74 -7.03
C HIS A 109 4.98 -7.18 -7.26
N ALA A 110 5.65 -7.57 -8.35
CA ALA A 110 6.95 -7.01 -8.72
C ALA A 110 6.87 -5.49 -8.97
N ILE A 111 5.83 -5.02 -9.66
CA ILE A 111 5.58 -3.59 -9.87
C ILE A 111 5.22 -2.90 -8.55
N LEU A 112 4.34 -3.49 -7.74
CA LEU A 112 3.97 -2.94 -6.44
C LEU A 112 5.21 -2.79 -5.53
N PHE A 113 6.04 -3.82 -5.44
CA PHE A 113 7.25 -3.79 -4.60
C PHE A 113 8.25 -2.75 -5.10
N TRP A 114 8.32 -2.56 -6.42
CA TRP A 114 9.10 -1.48 -7.00
C TRP A 114 8.59 -0.09 -6.56
N LEU A 115 7.27 0.14 -6.62
CA LEU A 115 6.65 1.39 -6.16
C LEU A 115 6.85 1.62 -4.66
N LEU A 116 6.67 0.58 -3.83
CA LEU A 116 6.89 0.64 -2.38
C LEU A 116 8.35 0.92 -2.03
N ALA A 117 9.30 0.29 -2.74
CA ALA A 117 10.72 0.54 -2.55
C ALA A 117 11.10 1.97 -2.95
N ALA A 118 10.53 2.48 -4.06
CA ALA A 118 10.73 3.87 -4.48
C ALA A 118 10.15 4.85 -3.45
N ALA A 119 8.93 4.62 -2.96
CA ALA A 119 8.30 5.43 -1.93
C ALA A 119 9.13 5.42 -0.62
N THR A 120 9.52 4.24 -0.14
CA THR A 120 10.33 4.07 1.08
C THR A 120 11.68 4.80 0.97
N TRP A 121 12.35 4.69 -0.18
CA TRP A 121 13.65 5.33 -0.38
C TRP A 121 13.55 6.85 -0.35
N ILE A 122 12.54 7.41 -1.02
CA ILE A 122 12.31 8.85 -1.03
C ILE A 122 11.89 9.32 0.35
N ASP A 123 11.03 8.58 1.04
CA ASP A 123 10.56 8.94 2.37
C ASP A 123 11.70 8.94 3.41
N PHE A 124 12.63 7.98 3.36
CA PHE A 124 13.82 8.00 4.22
C PHE A 124 14.73 9.21 4.00
N ARG A 125 14.80 9.72 2.76
CA ARG A 125 15.72 10.81 2.40
C ARG A 125 15.09 12.19 2.53
N TYR A 126 13.81 12.31 2.19
CA TYR A 126 13.11 13.58 2.06
C TYR A 126 11.87 13.67 2.96
N ARG A 127 11.51 12.62 3.69
CA ARG A 127 10.34 12.55 4.59
C ARG A 127 9.01 12.93 3.91
N VAL A 128 8.93 12.71 2.60
CA VAL A 128 7.76 13.01 1.76
C VAL A 128 7.54 11.85 0.80
N ILE A 129 6.28 11.42 0.66
CA ILE A 129 5.86 10.43 -0.34
C ILE A 129 5.32 11.19 -1.55
N PRO A 130 5.88 10.99 -2.75
CA PRO A 130 5.46 11.78 -3.90
C PRO A 130 4.19 11.29 -4.58
N ASP A 131 3.33 12.24 -4.94
CA ASP A 131 2.11 12.02 -5.71
C ASP A 131 2.33 11.36 -7.07
N TRP A 132 3.44 11.69 -7.73
CA TRP A 132 3.80 11.10 -9.02
C TRP A 132 4.25 9.63 -8.91
N ILE A 133 4.35 9.07 -7.70
CA ILE A 133 4.44 7.63 -7.47
C ILE A 133 3.06 7.06 -7.13
N THR A 134 2.35 7.69 -6.20
CA THR A 134 1.09 7.15 -5.66
C THR A 134 -0.08 7.28 -6.63
N ILE A 135 -0.18 8.36 -7.41
CA ILE A 135 -1.25 8.55 -8.41
C ILE A 135 -1.10 7.59 -9.59
N PRO A 136 0.06 7.51 -10.29
CA PRO A 136 0.21 6.52 -11.35
C PRO A 136 0.14 5.08 -10.82
N GLY A 137 0.66 4.85 -9.60
CA GLY A 137 0.52 3.58 -8.91
C GLY A 137 -0.95 3.20 -8.67
N PHE A 138 -1.77 4.14 -8.20
CA PHE A 138 -3.21 3.93 -7.98
C PHE A 138 -3.92 3.59 -9.30
N LEU A 139 -3.69 4.39 -10.35
CA LEU A 139 -4.28 4.14 -11.67
C LEU A 139 -3.81 2.80 -12.27
N GLY A 140 -2.54 2.44 -12.05
CA GLY A 140 -1.98 1.16 -12.45
C GLY A 140 -2.64 -0.02 -11.72
N GLY A 141 -2.91 0.13 -10.41
CA GLY A 141 -3.64 -0.86 -9.61
C GLY A 141 -5.06 -1.08 -10.13
N LEU A 142 -5.81 0.02 -10.35
CA LEU A 142 -7.16 -0.04 -10.94
C LEU A 142 -7.15 -0.74 -12.31
N PHE A 143 -6.20 -0.37 -13.17
CA PHE A 143 -6.10 -0.92 -14.51
C PHE A 143 -5.76 -2.41 -14.50
N LEU A 144 -4.82 -2.83 -13.64
CA LEU A 144 -4.46 -4.25 -13.52
C LEU A 144 -5.60 -5.07 -12.92
N ALA A 145 -6.28 -4.58 -11.88
CA ALA A 145 -7.43 -5.26 -11.30
C ALA A 145 -8.59 -5.42 -12.30
N TRP A 146 -8.76 -4.46 -13.21
CA TRP A 146 -9.72 -4.56 -14.32
C TRP A 146 -9.27 -5.55 -15.41
N LEU A 147 -8.01 -5.46 -15.84
CA LEU A 147 -7.49 -6.24 -16.96
C LEU A 147 -7.30 -7.72 -16.58
N LEU A 148 -6.77 -7.96 -15.39
CA LEU A 148 -6.36 -9.25 -14.85
C LEU A 148 -6.80 -9.35 -13.37
N PRO A 149 -8.09 -9.61 -13.07
CA PRO A 149 -8.57 -9.72 -11.68
C PRO A 149 -7.80 -10.74 -10.83
N GLU A 150 -7.19 -11.74 -11.48
CA GLU A 150 -6.31 -12.74 -10.88
C GLU A 150 -5.08 -12.18 -10.14
N THR A 151 -4.74 -10.90 -10.37
CA THR A 151 -3.66 -10.21 -9.64
C THR A 151 -4.01 -9.94 -8.18
N LEU A 152 -5.30 -9.97 -7.83
CA LEU A 152 -5.75 -9.92 -6.44
C LEU A 152 -5.27 -11.16 -5.68
N LEU A 153 -5.25 -11.06 -4.35
CA LEU A 153 -4.68 -12.10 -3.51
C LEU A 153 -5.57 -13.36 -3.49
N PRO A 154 -4.97 -14.56 -3.63
CA PRO A 154 -5.72 -15.79 -3.81
C PRO A 154 -6.39 -16.26 -2.52
N VAL A 155 -7.62 -16.74 -2.60
CA VAL A 155 -8.38 -17.30 -1.49
C VAL A 155 -9.01 -18.63 -1.90
N ALA A 156 -9.40 -19.44 -0.91
CA ALA A 156 -10.21 -20.62 -1.18
C ALA A 156 -11.68 -20.28 -0.99
N ALA A 157 -12.50 -20.61 -1.97
CA ALA A 157 -13.94 -20.56 -1.86
C ALA A 157 -14.48 -21.93 -1.47
N GLU A 158 -15.38 -21.98 -0.48
CA GLU A 158 -16.04 -23.20 -0.08
C GLU A 158 -17.29 -23.44 -0.93
N VAL A 159 -17.27 -24.51 -1.72
CA VAL A 159 -18.39 -24.95 -2.53
C VAL A 159 -19.08 -26.11 -1.82
N ALA A 160 -20.30 -25.84 -1.35
CA ALA A 160 -21.13 -26.83 -0.67
C ALA A 160 -21.47 -28.00 -1.62
N ARG A 161 -21.33 -29.23 -1.12
CA ARG A 161 -21.65 -30.45 -1.85
C ARG A 161 -22.65 -31.30 -1.06
N PRO A 162 -23.72 -31.82 -1.70
CA PRO A 162 -24.64 -32.71 -1.01
C PRO A 162 -23.90 -33.92 -0.45
N PHE A 163 -24.07 -34.18 0.84
CA PHE A 163 -23.56 -35.37 1.54
C PHE A 163 -22.02 -35.55 1.52
N ALA A 164 -21.26 -34.47 1.31
CA ALA A 164 -19.79 -34.49 1.36
C ALA A 164 -19.25 -33.23 2.05
N THR A 165 -17.99 -33.28 2.48
CA THR A 165 -17.28 -32.08 2.96
C THR A 165 -17.22 -31.03 1.84
N PRO A 166 -17.34 -29.72 2.16
CA PRO A 166 -17.21 -28.66 1.17
C PRO A 166 -15.93 -28.81 0.36
N LEU A 167 -16.01 -28.61 -0.96
CA LEU A 167 -14.82 -28.54 -1.79
C LEU A 167 -14.24 -27.13 -1.69
N LEU A 168 -12.92 -27.04 -1.59
CA LEU A 168 -12.19 -25.78 -1.75
C LEU A 168 -11.86 -25.57 -3.22
N GLU A 169 -12.40 -24.50 -3.81
CA GLU A 169 -12.07 -24.06 -5.15
C GLU A 169 -11.19 -22.80 -5.10
N PRO A 170 -10.19 -22.66 -5.99
CA PRO A 170 -9.35 -21.47 -6.03
C PRO A 170 -10.16 -20.27 -6.53
N ASP A 171 -10.04 -19.15 -5.83
CA ASP A 171 -10.61 -17.86 -6.22
C ASP A 171 -9.63 -16.74 -5.81
N VAL A 172 -9.99 -15.50 -6.06
CA VAL A 172 -9.27 -14.32 -5.58
C VAL A 172 -10.16 -13.47 -4.68
N LEU A 173 -9.53 -12.65 -3.85
CA LEU A 173 -10.22 -11.79 -2.91
C LEU A 173 -10.95 -10.65 -3.64
N GLY A 174 -12.27 -10.64 -3.57
CA GLY A 174 -13.16 -9.56 -4.02
C GLY A 174 -13.64 -8.69 -2.87
N TRP A 175 -14.43 -7.65 -3.17
CA TRP A 175 -14.91 -6.68 -2.19
C TRP A 175 -15.83 -7.27 -1.11
N ALA A 176 -16.55 -8.36 -1.39
CA ALA A 176 -17.50 -8.99 -0.47
C ALA A 176 -17.16 -10.45 -0.14
N GLY A 177 -15.96 -10.93 -0.48
CA GLY A 177 -15.58 -12.35 -0.34
C GLY A 177 -14.84 -12.86 -1.56
N PRO A 178 -14.85 -14.18 -1.85
CA PRO A 178 -14.28 -14.72 -3.07
C PRO A 178 -14.95 -14.13 -4.33
N LEU A 179 -14.14 -13.60 -5.24
CA LEU A 179 -14.57 -12.74 -6.34
C LEU A 179 -15.51 -13.47 -7.32
N ALA A 180 -15.08 -14.63 -7.85
CA ALA A 180 -15.84 -15.35 -8.85
C ALA A 180 -17.11 -15.97 -8.27
N HIS A 181 -17.05 -16.46 -7.04
CA HIS A 181 -18.23 -16.97 -6.34
C HIS A 181 -19.21 -15.85 -5.97
N GLY A 182 -18.69 -14.67 -5.64
CA GLY A 182 -19.47 -13.44 -5.50
C GLY A 182 -20.28 -13.18 -6.77
N VAL A 183 -19.63 -13.07 -7.93
CA VAL A 183 -20.31 -12.84 -9.21
C VAL A 183 -21.35 -13.94 -9.51
N ALA A 184 -21.00 -15.21 -9.30
CA ALA A 184 -21.88 -16.34 -9.56
C ALA A 184 -23.13 -16.33 -8.66
N SER A 185 -23.01 -15.88 -7.41
CA SER A 185 -24.12 -15.81 -6.45
C SER A 185 -25.19 -14.78 -6.82
N HIS A 186 -24.83 -13.77 -7.61
CA HIS A 186 -25.75 -12.72 -8.06
C HIS A 186 -26.52 -13.08 -9.36
N GLY A 187 -26.32 -14.29 -9.92
CA GLY A 187 -27.06 -14.80 -11.08
C GLY A 187 -26.59 -14.27 -12.44
N THR A 188 -27.37 -14.49 -13.50
CA THR A 188 -27.03 -14.10 -14.89
C THR A 188 -26.95 -12.60 -15.13
N GLU A 189 -27.41 -11.76 -14.19
CA GLU A 189 -27.30 -10.30 -14.19
C GLU A 189 -26.19 -9.79 -13.22
N GLY A 190 -25.40 -10.69 -12.65
CA GLY A 190 -24.90 -10.55 -11.28
C GLY A 190 -23.60 -9.79 -11.00
N GLY A 191 -22.74 -9.49 -11.97
CA GLY A 191 -21.44 -8.87 -11.66
C GLY A 191 -21.41 -7.32 -11.68
N ALA A 192 -22.40 -6.67 -12.28
CA ALA A 192 -22.30 -5.25 -12.65
C ALA A 192 -23.65 -4.53 -12.56
N THR A 193 -24.19 -4.40 -11.35
CA THR A 193 -25.47 -3.68 -11.16
C THR A 193 -25.30 -2.17 -11.40
N PRO A 194 -26.36 -1.44 -11.80
CA PRO A 194 -26.31 0.03 -11.92
C PRO A 194 -25.93 0.73 -10.61
N VAL A 195 -26.29 0.13 -9.47
CA VAL A 195 -25.90 0.64 -8.14
C VAL A 195 -24.39 0.58 -7.97
N MET A 196 -23.74 -0.52 -8.36
CA MET A 196 -22.28 -0.63 -8.31
C MET A 196 -21.59 0.39 -9.21
N LEU A 197 -22.16 0.72 -10.39
CA LEU A 197 -21.63 1.79 -11.24
C LEU A 197 -21.67 3.15 -10.52
N ILE A 198 -22.82 3.50 -9.93
CA ILE A 198 -22.98 4.77 -9.20
C ILE A 198 -21.96 4.86 -8.06
N VAL A 199 -21.82 3.78 -7.29
CA VAL A 199 -20.85 3.69 -6.20
C VAL A 199 -19.41 3.78 -6.74
N ALA A 200 -19.06 3.04 -7.80
CA ALA A 200 -17.73 3.07 -8.40
C ALA A 200 -17.35 4.48 -8.89
N LEU A 201 -18.26 5.17 -9.57
CA LEU A 201 -18.07 6.55 -10.03
C LEU A 201 -17.91 7.50 -8.85
N ALA A 202 -18.70 7.34 -7.79
CA ALA A 202 -18.56 8.14 -6.58
C ALA A 202 -17.20 7.91 -5.89
N LEU A 203 -16.79 6.65 -5.70
CA LEU A 203 -15.51 6.28 -5.09
C LEU A 203 -14.33 6.85 -5.91
N PHE A 204 -14.35 6.66 -7.22
CA PHE A 204 -13.32 7.21 -8.11
C PHE A 204 -13.27 8.73 -8.07
N THR A 205 -14.43 9.40 -8.12
CA THR A 205 -14.51 10.87 -8.09
C THR A 205 -14.02 11.42 -6.75
N VAL A 206 -14.44 10.83 -5.63
CA VAL A 206 -13.99 11.23 -4.29
C VAL A 206 -12.48 11.07 -4.19
N TRP A 207 -11.94 9.92 -4.58
CA TRP A 207 -10.50 9.71 -4.56
C TRP A 207 -9.77 10.70 -5.47
N TRP A 208 -10.27 10.94 -6.69
CA TRP A 208 -9.63 11.85 -7.65
C TRP A 208 -9.59 13.29 -7.14
N VAL A 209 -10.72 13.79 -6.63
CA VAL A 209 -10.82 15.15 -6.10
C VAL A 209 -9.91 15.33 -4.88
N VAL A 210 -9.91 14.35 -3.96
CA VAL A 210 -9.07 14.40 -2.76
C VAL A 210 -7.60 14.27 -3.15
N GLY A 211 -7.21 13.19 -3.82
CA GLY A 211 -5.82 12.84 -4.11
C GLY A 211 -5.12 13.69 -5.17
N THR A 212 -5.84 14.52 -5.93
CA THR A 212 -5.24 15.44 -6.93
C THR A 212 -5.48 16.92 -6.61
N GLY A 213 -5.93 17.23 -5.40
CA GLY A 213 -6.22 18.60 -4.95
C GLY A 213 -5.01 19.55 -5.04
N PRO A 214 -5.20 20.89 -5.11
CA PRO A 214 -4.11 21.87 -5.16
C PRO A 214 -3.12 21.74 -3.98
N ASP A 215 -3.65 21.46 -2.78
CA ASP A 215 -2.88 21.25 -1.55
C ASP A 215 -2.11 19.91 -1.52
N PHE A 216 -2.30 19.04 -2.52
CA PHE A 216 -1.65 17.73 -2.62
C PHE A 216 -0.31 17.78 -3.36
N SER A 217 -0.10 18.81 -4.19
CA SER A 217 0.94 18.77 -5.23
C SER A 217 2.40 18.78 -4.74
N GLY A 218 2.67 18.83 -3.43
CA GLY A 218 3.96 18.49 -2.77
C GLY A 218 5.21 19.22 -3.26
N VAL A 219 5.08 20.10 -4.25
CA VAL A 219 6.17 20.87 -4.88
C VAL A 219 6.22 22.28 -4.30
N ALA A 220 5.10 22.79 -3.78
CA ALA A 220 5.05 24.09 -3.12
C ALA A 220 5.76 24.07 -1.75
N ASP A 221 5.68 22.96 -1.01
CA ASP A 221 6.23 22.86 0.36
C ASP A 221 7.74 22.58 0.40
N VAL A 222 8.39 22.39 -0.75
CA VAL A 222 9.84 22.11 -0.85
C VAL A 222 10.66 23.41 -1.00
N LEU A 223 10.00 24.55 -1.24
CA LEU A 223 10.67 25.85 -1.31
C LEU A 223 10.75 26.48 0.09
N PRO A 224 11.91 27.01 0.51
CA PRO A 224 12.03 27.64 1.83
C PRO A 224 11.04 28.82 1.95
N GLU A 225 10.35 28.92 3.08
CA GLU A 225 9.68 30.16 3.47
C GLU A 225 10.73 31.28 3.52
N GLU A 226 10.59 32.29 2.66
CA GLU A 226 11.38 33.52 2.79
C GLU A 226 11.05 34.18 4.13
N GLU A 227 12.04 34.25 5.03
CA GLU A 227 11.97 35.03 6.26
C GLU A 227 11.76 36.52 5.91
N GLY A 228 10.52 36.98 5.95
CA GLY A 228 10.22 38.40 6.04
C GLY A 228 9.09 38.87 5.12
N GLY A 229 7.86 38.78 5.62
CA GLY A 229 6.73 39.54 5.08
C GLY A 229 5.54 38.66 4.79
N ALA A 230 4.38 39.10 5.25
CA ALA A 230 3.10 38.45 5.03
C ALA A 230 2.79 38.28 3.53
N ALA A 231 3.26 37.19 2.93
CA ALA A 231 2.74 36.67 1.68
C ALA A 231 1.66 35.66 2.05
N VAL A 232 0.43 36.16 2.21
CA VAL A 232 -0.76 35.33 2.01
C VAL A 232 -0.56 34.67 0.66
N ALA A 233 -0.34 33.35 0.65
CA ALA A 233 -0.19 32.56 -0.56
C ALA A 233 -1.33 32.94 -1.51
N ALA A 234 -1.01 33.67 -2.58
CA ALA A 234 -2.00 34.04 -3.57
C ALA A 234 -2.59 32.73 -4.11
N PRO A 235 -3.93 32.55 -4.11
CA PRO A 235 -4.54 31.37 -4.71
C PRO A 235 -4.02 31.25 -6.14
N LEU A 236 -3.50 30.06 -6.49
CA LEU A 236 -3.10 29.75 -7.86
C LEU A 236 -4.21 30.20 -8.83
N PRO A 237 -3.88 30.77 -9.99
CA PRO A 237 -4.89 31.29 -10.91
C PRO A 237 -5.92 30.20 -11.27
N PRO A 238 -7.21 30.55 -11.38
CA PRO A 238 -8.30 29.60 -11.63
C PRO A 238 -8.24 28.90 -13.01
N GLU A 239 -7.18 29.06 -13.78
CA GLU A 239 -7.02 28.51 -15.14
C GLU A 239 -6.47 27.06 -15.20
N SER A 240 -6.06 26.45 -14.09
CA SER A 240 -5.35 25.14 -14.08
C SER A 240 -6.21 23.89 -13.75
N TRP A 241 -7.53 24.06 -13.54
CA TRP A 241 -8.45 22.95 -13.20
C TRP A 241 -8.89 22.11 -14.41
N TRP A 242 -8.90 22.66 -15.63
CA TRP A 242 -9.39 21.97 -16.83
C TRP A 242 -8.70 20.63 -17.14
N PRO A 243 -7.35 20.50 -17.03
CA PRO A 243 -6.68 19.20 -17.23
C PRO A 243 -7.11 18.15 -16.20
N ARG A 244 -7.33 18.57 -14.95
CA ARG A 244 -7.76 17.68 -13.86
C ARG A 244 -9.19 17.19 -14.07
N LEU A 245 -10.08 18.08 -14.49
CA LEU A 245 -11.45 17.71 -14.83
C LEU A 245 -11.53 16.85 -16.09
N ALA A 246 -10.69 17.12 -17.09
CA ALA A 246 -10.62 16.29 -18.29
C ALA A 246 -10.18 14.86 -17.94
N LEU A 247 -9.15 14.71 -17.11
CA LEU A 247 -8.70 13.39 -16.64
C LEU A 247 -9.73 12.70 -15.74
N LEU A 248 -10.43 13.45 -14.88
CA LEU A 248 -11.57 12.91 -14.11
C LEU A 248 -12.64 12.37 -15.05
N ALA A 249 -13.03 13.14 -16.07
CA ALA A 249 -14.04 12.73 -17.04
C ALA A 249 -13.60 11.47 -17.81
N VAL A 250 -12.33 11.41 -18.24
CA VAL A 250 -11.75 10.22 -18.87
C VAL A 250 -11.78 9.02 -17.93
N GLY A 251 -11.42 9.21 -16.65
CA GLY A 251 -11.49 8.15 -15.65
C GLY A 251 -12.92 7.66 -15.39
N CYS A 252 -13.89 8.57 -15.26
CA CYS A 252 -15.31 8.22 -15.14
C CYS A 252 -15.82 7.45 -16.36
N LEU A 253 -15.42 7.87 -17.58
CA LEU A 253 -15.75 7.14 -18.81
C LEU A 253 -15.10 5.75 -18.83
N ALA A 254 -13.86 5.61 -18.33
CA ALA A 254 -13.19 4.32 -18.21
C ALA A 254 -13.90 3.39 -17.22
N VAL A 255 -14.34 3.91 -16.06
CA VAL A 255 -15.14 3.16 -15.07
C VAL A 255 -16.48 2.72 -15.67
N ALA A 256 -17.17 3.62 -16.38
CA ALA A 256 -18.42 3.29 -17.06
C ALA A 256 -18.22 2.26 -18.19
N GLY A 257 -17.11 2.35 -18.94
CA GLY A 257 -16.72 1.37 -19.95
C GLY A 257 -16.41 0.00 -19.35
N ALA A 258 -15.69 -0.03 -18.22
CA ALA A 258 -15.42 -1.26 -17.47
C ALA A 258 -16.71 -1.92 -16.97
N TRP A 259 -17.65 -1.12 -16.46
CA TRP A 259 -18.98 -1.58 -16.08
C TRP A 259 -19.77 -2.15 -17.25
N ALA A 260 -19.74 -1.50 -18.42
CA ALA A 260 -20.40 -1.98 -19.62
C ALA A 260 -19.84 -3.32 -20.13
N ILE A 261 -18.55 -3.59 -19.89
CA ILE A 261 -17.93 -4.89 -20.17
C ILE A 261 -18.37 -5.96 -19.14
N GLY A 262 -18.53 -5.56 -17.88
CA GLY A 262 -19.06 -6.39 -16.80
C GLY A 262 -18.19 -7.58 -16.40
N GLY A 263 -18.81 -8.53 -15.70
CA GLY A 263 -18.18 -9.78 -15.24
C GLY A 263 -17.08 -9.56 -14.20
N LEU A 264 -16.14 -10.51 -14.13
CA LEU A 264 -15.01 -10.50 -13.17
C LEU A 264 -14.14 -9.25 -13.29
N ARG A 265 -14.05 -8.65 -14.48
CA ARG A 265 -13.24 -7.46 -14.75
C ARG A 265 -13.77 -6.24 -14.02
N PHE A 266 -15.08 -6.01 -14.08
CA PHE A 266 -15.68 -4.89 -13.36
C PHE A 266 -15.63 -5.11 -11.84
N GLU A 267 -15.87 -6.33 -11.37
CA GLU A 267 -15.78 -6.65 -9.94
C GLU A 267 -14.35 -6.53 -9.40
N GLY A 268 -13.34 -6.88 -10.20
CA GLY A 268 -11.93 -6.61 -9.89
C GLY A 268 -11.65 -5.11 -9.72
N LEU A 269 -12.07 -4.30 -10.69
CA LEU A 269 -11.98 -2.83 -10.60
C LEU A 269 -12.73 -2.27 -9.39
N PHE A 270 -13.94 -2.76 -9.12
CA PHE A 270 -14.75 -2.34 -7.99
C PHE A 270 -14.06 -2.66 -6.67
N THR A 271 -13.47 -3.86 -6.56
CA THR A 271 -12.69 -4.30 -5.40
C THR A 271 -11.48 -3.40 -5.17
N ALA A 272 -10.79 -2.99 -6.24
CA ALA A 272 -9.68 -2.03 -6.17
C ALA A 272 -10.13 -0.63 -5.71
N LEU A 273 -11.26 -0.12 -6.21
CA LEU A 273 -11.82 1.17 -5.79
C LEU A 273 -12.25 1.16 -4.31
N VAL A 274 -12.95 0.11 -3.89
CA VAL A 274 -13.33 -0.10 -2.48
C VAL A 274 -12.07 -0.19 -1.62
N GLY A 275 -11.07 -0.97 -2.07
CA GLY A 275 -9.74 -1.05 -1.48
C GLY A 275 -9.14 0.32 -1.19
N ALA A 276 -8.99 1.13 -2.23
CA ALA A 276 -8.36 2.44 -2.12
C ALA A 276 -9.07 3.40 -1.16
N VAL A 277 -10.41 3.44 -1.20
CA VAL A 277 -11.18 4.34 -0.34
C VAL A 277 -11.22 3.84 1.11
N VAL A 278 -11.33 2.53 1.36
CA VAL A 278 -11.33 1.98 2.71
C VAL A 278 -10.00 2.24 3.41
N THR A 279 -8.87 1.89 2.79
CA THR A 279 -7.58 2.04 3.46
C THR A 279 -7.06 3.46 3.45
N GLY A 280 -7.27 4.22 2.36
CA GLY A 280 -7.04 5.65 2.37
C GLY A 280 -7.89 6.35 3.43
N GLY A 281 -9.16 5.99 3.55
CA GLY A 281 -10.10 6.53 4.53
C GLY A 281 -9.71 6.23 5.99
N ILE A 282 -9.21 5.03 6.28
CA ILE A 282 -8.70 4.67 7.62
C ILE A 282 -7.54 5.58 8.01
N VAL A 283 -6.53 5.71 7.14
CA VAL A 283 -5.34 6.51 7.41
C VAL A 283 -5.66 8.00 7.44
N TRP A 284 -6.59 8.46 6.60
CA TRP A 284 -7.08 9.84 6.64
C TRP A 284 -7.85 10.12 7.93
N GLY A 285 -8.68 9.17 8.38
CA GLY A 285 -9.45 9.27 9.63
C GLY A 285 -8.55 9.34 10.86
N THR A 286 -7.49 8.52 10.92
CA THR A 286 -6.48 8.61 12.00
C THR A 286 -5.75 9.95 11.96
N ARG A 287 -5.34 10.41 10.77
CA ARG A 287 -4.71 11.74 10.59
C ARG A 287 -5.63 12.85 11.08
N ALA A 288 -6.89 12.86 10.68
CA ALA A 288 -7.86 13.89 11.03
C ALA A 288 -8.11 13.93 12.55
N GLY A 289 -8.34 12.77 13.17
CA GLY A 289 -8.52 12.66 14.62
C GLY A 289 -7.29 13.11 15.41
N ALA A 290 -6.09 12.69 14.99
CA ALA A 290 -4.85 13.08 15.63
C ALA A 290 -4.55 14.58 15.46
N SER A 291 -4.82 15.15 14.28
CA SER A 291 -4.58 16.57 14.00
C SER A 291 -5.52 17.47 14.80
N LEU A 292 -6.79 17.05 14.93
CA LEU A 292 -7.77 17.73 15.79
C LEU A 292 -7.34 17.68 17.26
N ALA A 293 -6.81 16.55 17.71
CA ALA A 293 -6.35 16.37 19.09
C ALA A 293 -5.09 17.19 19.43
N LEU A 294 -4.16 17.33 18.49
CA LEU A 294 -2.88 18.01 18.69
C LEU A 294 -2.91 19.50 18.34
N GLY A 295 -3.95 19.96 17.63
CA GLY A 295 -4.07 21.36 17.16
C GLY A 295 -3.06 21.74 16.07
N ARG A 296 -2.41 20.75 15.47
CA ARG A 296 -1.45 20.87 14.36
C ARG A 296 -1.52 19.62 13.50
N GLU A 297 -1.01 19.68 12.28
CA GLU A 297 -0.99 18.51 11.41
C GLU A 297 -0.18 17.36 12.03
N ALA A 298 -0.84 16.20 12.18
CA ALA A 298 -0.27 15.07 12.89
C ALA A 298 0.55 14.13 11.99
N MET A 299 0.19 14.04 10.70
CA MET A 299 0.78 13.07 9.77
C MET A 299 0.72 13.60 8.33
N GLY A 300 1.71 13.22 7.53
CA GLY A 300 1.77 13.57 6.11
C GLY A 300 0.61 12.97 5.32
N LEU A 301 0.11 13.73 4.36
CA LEU A 301 -0.96 13.31 3.47
C LEU A 301 -0.51 12.21 2.49
N GLY A 302 0.79 12.11 2.23
CA GLY A 302 1.38 11.07 1.39
C GLY A 302 1.15 9.63 1.90
N ASP A 303 1.01 9.43 3.22
CA ASP A 303 0.69 8.11 3.78
C ASP A 303 -0.73 7.67 3.40
N VAL A 304 -1.66 8.63 3.27
CA VAL A 304 -3.05 8.39 2.84
C VAL A 304 -3.07 7.93 1.38
N THR A 305 -2.36 8.63 0.49
CA THR A 305 -2.31 8.23 -0.93
C THR A 305 -1.52 6.97 -1.16
N LEU A 306 -0.48 6.72 -0.37
CA LEU A 306 0.23 5.43 -0.38
C LEU A 306 -0.73 4.28 -0.04
N MET A 307 -1.51 4.40 1.03
CA MET A 307 -2.43 3.33 1.41
C MET A 307 -3.65 3.23 0.49
N ALA A 308 -4.07 4.33 -0.14
CA ALA A 308 -5.07 4.26 -1.19
C ALA A 308 -4.54 3.56 -2.44
N MET A 309 -3.28 3.83 -2.83
CA MET A 309 -2.60 3.07 -3.87
C MET A 309 -2.55 1.59 -3.49
N VAL A 310 -2.03 1.22 -2.32
CA VAL A 310 -1.96 -0.19 -1.87
C VAL A 310 -3.34 -0.87 -1.92
N GLY A 311 -4.38 -0.15 -1.47
CA GLY A 311 -5.79 -0.56 -1.57
C GLY A 311 -6.23 -0.93 -2.99
N ALA A 312 -5.82 -0.14 -3.99
CA ALA A 312 -6.12 -0.42 -5.40
C ALA A 312 -5.41 -1.67 -5.94
N TRP A 313 -4.30 -2.11 -5.34
CA TRP A 313 -3.57 -3.30 -5.80
C TRP A 313 -4.04 -4.58 -5.12
N LEU A 314 -4.34 -4.52 -3.82
CA LEU A 314 -4.59 -5.72 -3.01
C LEU A 314 -6.05 -5.89 -2.57
N GLY A 315 -6.91 -4.89 -2.82
CA GLY A 315 -8.25 -4.82 -2.24
C GLY A 315 -8.24 -4.37 -0.78
N TRP A 316 -9.41 -4.26 -0.17
CA TRP A 316 -9.53 -3.63 1.15
C TRP A 316 -9.09 -4.54 2.30
N GLN A 317 -9.42 -5.84 2.29
CA GLN A 317 -9.14 -6.73 3.42
C GLN A 317 -7.63 -6.89 3.64
N ALA A 318 -6.90 -7.19 2.57
CA ALA A 318 -5.44 -7.33 2.62
C ALA A 318 -4.76 -6.01 2.99
N SER A 319 -5.26 -4.89 2.47
CA SER A 319 -4.68 -3.57 2.75
C SER A 319 -4.98 -3.09 4.18
N VAL A 320 -6.10 -3.49 4.79
CA VAL A 320 -6.38 -3.26 6.22
C VAL A 320 -5.37 -4.01 7.08
N LEU A 321 -5.09 -5.27 6.76
CA LEU A 321 -4.02 -6.03 7.43
C LEU A 321 -2.66 -5.37 7.25
N ALA A 322 -2.36 -4.87 6.04
CA ALA A 322 -1.12 -4.18 5.73
C ALA A 322 -0.97 -2.89 6.56
N CYS A 323 -2.05 -2.12 6.70
CA CYS A 323 -2.09 -0.92 7.53
C CYS A 323 -1.80 -1.28 9.00
N PHE A 324 -2.45 -2.33 9.53
CA PHE A 324 -2.27 -2.75 10.90
C PHE A 324 -0.83 -3.22 11.17
N LEU A 325 -0.29 -4.09 10.32
CA LEU A 325 1.11 -4.51 10.41
C LEU A 325 2.07 -3.33 10.24
N GLY A 326 1.72 -2.36 9.39
CA GLY A 326 2.52 -1.16 9.19
C GLY A 326 2.61 -0.29 10.43
N VAL A 327 1.52 -0.18 11.21
CA VAL A 327 1.54 0.47 12.53
C VAL A 327 2.47 -0.27 13.49
N LEU A 328 2.47 -1.62 13.50
CA LEU A 328 3.38 -2.39 14.35
C LEU A 328 4.86 -2.19 13.97
N PHE A 329 5.18 -2.17 12.66
CA PHE A 329 6.53 -1.89 12.19
C PHE A 329 6.96 -0.45 12.51
N GLY A 330 6.07 0.52 12.33
CA GLY A 330 6.31 1.92 12.70
C GLY A 330 6.56 2.08 14.20
N LEU A 331 5.77 1.42 15.04
CA LEU A 331 5.94 1.40 16.49
C LEU A 331 7.28 0.74 16.89
N PHE A 332 7.61 -0.40 16.31
CA PHE A 332 8.89 -1.07 16.54
C PHE A 332 10.07 -0.16 16.19
N HIS A 333 10.03 0.45 15.01
CA HIS A 333 11.05 1.40 14.58
C HIS A 333 11.16 2.60 15.53
N ALA A 334 10.01 3.12 16.01
CA ALA A 334 9.98 4.21 16.99
C ALA A 334 10.63 3.85 18.31
N VAL A 335 10.32 2.68 18.87
CA VAL A 335 10.94 2.19 20.11
C VAL A 335 12.45 2.06 19.94
N VAL A 336 12.93 1.48 18.84
CA VAL A 336 14.37 1.33 18.56
C VAL A 336 15.07 2.69 18.50
N GLN A 337 14.44 3.70 17.89
CA GLN A 337 15.01 5.04 17.74
C GLN A 337 15.06 5.80 19.08
N ILE A 338 14.02 5.67 19.91
CA ILE A 338 13.99 6.22 21.28
C ILE A 338 15.14 5.64 22.11
N VAL A 339 15.34 4.30 22.05
CA VAL A 339 16.43 3.62 22.76
C VAL A 339 17.81 4.06 22.25
N ARG A 340 17.93 4.40 20.97
CA ARG A 340 19.18 4.86 20.34
C ARG A 340 19.43 6.38 20.45
N HIS A 341 18.60 7.12 21.19
CA HIS A 341 18.69 8.57 21.34
C HIS A 341 18.78 9.34 20.01
N ARG A 342 18.06 8.89 18.98
CA ARG A 342 17.95 9.58 17.68
C ARG A 342 16.72 10.48 17.63
N GLU A 343 16.67 11.36 16.61
CA GLU A 343 15.64 12.40 16.46
C GLU A 343 14.19 11.91 16.60
N SER A 344 13.31 12.83 17.00
CA SER A 344 11.92 12.61 17.39
C SER A 344 10.91 12.51 16.24
N GLU A 345 11.32 12.75 14.99
CA GLU A 345 10.45 12.69 13.82
C GLU A 345 10.80 11.48 12.97
N LEU A 346 9.86 10.55 12.88
CA LEU A 346 10.04 9.30 12.16
C LEU A 346 9.11 9.22 10.96
N PRO A 347 9.63 8.88 9.76
CA PRO A 347 8.80 8.63 8.60
C PRO A 347 7.95 7.37 8.85
N PHE A 348 6.65 7.48 8.67
CA PHE A 348 5.68 6.39 8.89
C PHE A 348 5.53 5.50 7.65
N GLY A 349 5.70 6.08 6.46
CA GLY A 349 5.64 5.41 5.16
C GLY A 349 6.42 4.10 5.02
N PRO A 350 7.65 3.94 5.56
CA PRO A 350 8.40 2.69 5.46
C PRO A 350 7.73 1.57 6.27
N GLY A 351 7.08 1.90 7.38
CA GLY A 351 6.27 0.97 8.16
C GLY A 351 5.11 0.43 7.32
N LEU A 352 4.36 1.30 6.66
CA LEU A 352 3.26 0.92 5.76
C LEU A 352 3.73 0.06 4.59
N CYS A 353 4.86 0.41 3.98
CA CYS A 353 5.47 -0.39 2.91
C CYS A 353 5.87 -1.79 3.38
N MET A 354 6.49 -1.89 4.57
CA MET A 354 6.86 -3.17 5.19
C MET A 354 5.64 -4.01 5.57
N GLY A 355 4.59 -3.39 6.10
CA GLY A 355 3.31 -4.04 6.37
C GLY A 355 2.72 -4.65 5.10
N THR A 356 2.72 -3.87 4.01
CA THR A 356 2.23 -4.31 2.70
C THR A 356 3.04 -5.48 2.15
N ALA A 357 4.38 -5.38 2.15
CA ALA A 357 5.25 -6.47 1.70
C ALA A 357 5.06 -7.74 2.54
N THR A 358 4.86 -7.60 3.85
CA THR A 358 4.60 -8.72 4.77
C THR A 358 3.28 -9.41 4.45
N VAL A 359 2.22 -8.65 4.16
CA VAL A 359 0.93 -9.23 3.74
C VAL A 359 1.07 -10.00 2.43
N VAL A 360 1.75 -9.45 1.43
CA VAL A 360 1.92 -10.10 0.13
C VAL A 360 2.75 -11.38 0.27
N ILE A 361 3.90 -11.34 0.95
CA ILE A 361 4.77 -12.50 1.10
C ILE A 361 4.12 -13.57 1.99
N GLY A 362 3.51 -13.14 3.10
CA GLY A 362 2.92 -14.00 4.13
C GLY A 362 1.43 -14.24 3.97
N TRP A 363 0.85 -14.03 2.78
CA TRP A 363 -0.60 -13.97 2.59
C TRP A 363 -1.33 -15.20 3.13
N ARG A 364 -0.88 -16.40 2.78
CA ARG A 364 -1.53 -17.66 3.15
C ARG A 364 -1.75 -17.81 4.68
N PRO A 365 -0.71 -17.80 5.52
CA PRO A 365 -0.90 -17.92 6.97
C PRO A 365 -1.65 -16.72 7.58
N LEU A 366 -1.44 -15.50 7.05
CA LEU A 366 -2.14 -14.31 7.54
C LEU A 366 -3.65 -14.39 7.26
N TRP A 367 -4.04 -14.79 6.06
CA TRP A 367 -5.44 -14.94 5.70
C TRP A 367 -6.10 -16.07 6.49
N GLN A 368 -5.42 -17.20 6.68
CA GLN A 368 -5.93 -18.28 7.53
C GLN A 368 -6.23 -17.83 8.96
N ALA A 369 -5.42 -16.94 9.52
CA ALA A 369 -5.65 -16.38 10.86
C ALA A 369 -6.73 -15.29 10.88
N ALA A 370 -6.81 -14.47 9.82
CA ALA A 370 -7.62 -13.25 9.82
C ALA A 370 -8.99 -13.38 9.15
N ALA A 371 -9.22 -14.39 8.28
CA ALA A 371 -10.42 -14.50 7.46
C ALA A 371 -11.72 -14.46 8.28
N ALA A 372 -11.74 -15.10 9.46
CA ALA A 372 -12.90 -15.11 10.35
C ALA A 372 -13.28 -13.69 10.83
N THR A 373 -12.31 -12.82 11.08
CA THR A 373 -12.55 -11.43 11.50
C THR A 373 -13.21 -10.61 10.39
N PHE A 374 -12.90 -10.89 9.13
CA PHE A 374 -13.49 -10.19 7.98
C PHE A 374 -14.92 -10.65 7.67
N ALA A 375 -15.28 -11.89 8.05
CA ALA A 375 -16.66 -12.39 7.94
C ALA A 375 -17.62 -11.62 8.87
N GLU A 376 -17.14 -11.15 10.03
CA GLU A 376 -17.91 -10.35 10.99
C GLU A 376 -17.73 -8.85 10.75
N THR A 377 -18.12 -8.36 9.56
CA THR A 377 -17.85 -6.99 9.09
C THR A 377 -18.26 -5.90 10.10
N GLY A 378 -19.37 -6.11 10.83
CA GLY A 378 -19.81 -5.17 11.87
C GLY A 378 -18.82 -5.01 13.03
N GLN A 379 -18.22 -6.10 13.49
CA GLN A 379 -17.21 -6.06 14.55
C GLN A 379 -15.92 -5.41 14.05
N LEU A 380 -15.52 -5.71 12.82
CA LEU A 380 -14.34 -5.13 12.19
C LEU A 380 -14.47 -3.60 12.07
N VAL A 381 -15.60 -3.11 11.58
CA VAL A 381 -15.87 -1.66 11.51
C VAL A 381 -15.86 -1.04 12.91
N GLY A 382 -16.49 -1.70 13.89
CA GLY A 382 -16.45 -1.28 15.28
C GLY A 382 -15.03 -1.16 15.84
N MET A 383 -14.18 -2.15 15.58
CA MET A 383 -12.77 -2.15 15.99
C MET A 383 -11.98 -1.02 15.34
N ILE A 384 -12.13 -0.81 14.02
CA ILE A 384 -11.45 0.26 13.29
C ILE A 384 -11.85 1.62 13.87
N VAL A 385 -13.15 1.87 14.04
CA VAL A 385 -13.66 3.12 14.64
C VAL A 385 -13.13 3.29 16.06
N ALA A 386 -13.14 2.24 16.87
CA ALA A 386 -12.61 2.28 18.24
C ALA A 386 -11.11 2.63 18.27
N VAL A 387 -10.31 2.09 17.36
CA VAL A 387 -8.87 2.40 17.25
C VAL A 387 -8.66 3.85 16.83
N VAL A 388 -9.37 4.33 15.80
CA VAL A 388 -9.26 5.72 15.31
C VAL A 388 -9.65 6.71 16.41
N VAL A 389 -10.83 6.52 17.00
CA VAL A 389 -11.35 7.39 18.07
C VAL A 389 -10.50 7.29 19.33
N GLY A 390 -10.09 6.08 19.73
CA GLY A 390 -9.21 5.86 20.87
C GLY A 390 -7.84 6.53 20.71
N THR A 391 -7.30 6.53 19.50
CA THR A 391 -6.06 7.25 19.19
C THR A 391 -6.25 8.76 19.32
N ALA A 392 -7.32 9.32 18.74
CA ALA A 392 -7.62 10.74 18.87
C ALA A 392 -7.83 11.16 20.32
N LEU A 393 -8.61 10.38 21.10
CA LEU A 393 -8.86 10.63 22.52
C LEU A 393 -7.58 10.54 23.35
N SER A 394 -6.74 9.53 23.13
CA SER A 394 -5.49 9.38 23.88
C SER A 394 -4.53 10.54 23.62
N LEU A 395 -4.44 11.01 22.37
CA LEU A 395 -3.67 12.19 22.00
C LEU A 395 -4.26 13.47 22.58
N TRP A 396 -5.59 13.60 22.62
CA TRP A 396 -6.27 14.77 23.19
C TRP A 396 -6.06 14.85 24.71
N VAL A 397 -6.18 13.71 25.40
CA VAL A 397 -5.82 13.60 26.82
C VAL A 397 -4.36 13.98 27.00
N TRP A 398 -3.45 13.41 26.20
CA TRP A 398 -2.03 13.75 26.26
C TRP A 398 -1.75 15.24 26.04
N ALA A 399 -2.44 15.86 25.09
CA ALA A 399 -2.30 17.28 24.77
C ALA A 399 -2.83 18.18 25.91
N SER A 400 -3.89 17.75 26.61
CA SER A 400 -4.46 18.47 27.75
C SER A 400 -3.63 18.33 29.05
N LEU A 401 -2.73 17.34 29.14
CA LEU A 401 -1.84 17.18 30.29
C LEU A 401 -0.78 18.28 30.38
N GLY A 402 -0.50 18.74 31.61
CA GLY A 402 0.63 19.63 31.89
C GLY A 402 2.00 18.95 31.63
N PRO A 403 3.09 19.72 31.45
CA PRO A 403 4.40 19.20 31.04
C PRO A 403 5.00 18.18 32.01
N VAL A 404 4.73 18.30 33.31
CA VAL A 404 5.15 17.34 34.33
C VAL A 404 4.39 16.02 34.19
N ALA A 405 3.08 16.08 33.99
CA ALA A 405 2.22 14.90 33.82
C ALA A 405 2.57 14.12 32.54
N ARG A 406 2.94 14.81 31.45
CA ARG A 406 3.43 14.14 30.22
C ARG A 406 4.70 13.34 30.46
N ARG A 407 5.67 13.88 31.21
CA ARG A 407 6.92 13.15 31.53
C ARG A 407 6.65 11.90 32.39
N VAL A 408 5.74 12.00 33.35
CA VAL A 408 5.33 10.88 34.21
C VAL A 408 4.59 9.81 33.39
N ALA A 409 3.67 10.22 32.52
CA ALA A 409 2.93 9.30 31.65
C ALA A 409 3.85 8.60 30.63
N LEU A 410 4.83 9.31 30.05
CA LEU A 410 5.82 8.70 29.15
C LEU A 410 6.67 7.65 29.90
N ALA A 411 7.15 8.01 31.09
CA ALA A 411 7.95 7.10 31.92
C ALA A 411 7.15 5.85 32.32
N ALA A 412 5.86 6.01 32.66
CA ALA A 412 4.96 4.90 32.97
C ALA A 412 4.69 4.01 31.75
N MET A 413 4.46 4.56 30.55
CA MET A 413 4.28 3.78 29.32
C MET A 413 5.54 2.99 28.95
N VAL A 414 6.73 3.60 29.07
CA VAL A 414 8.00 2.90 28.82
C VAL A 414 8.21 1.78 29.83
N LEU A 415 7.96 2.02 31.12
CA LEU A 415 8.02 0.98 32.15
C LEU A 415 7.03 -0.15 31.90
N LEU A 416 5.78 0.17 31.56
CA LEU A 416 4.76 -0.82 31.25
C LEU A 416 5.16 -1.65 30.02
N GLY A 417 5.70 -1.01 28.98
CA GLY A 417 6.21 -1.67 27.77
C GLY A 417 7.39 -2.61 28.07
N VAL A 418 8.34 -2.19 28.90
CA VAL A 418 9.46 -3.04 29.35
C VAL A 418 8.95 -4.22 30.19
N LEU A 419 7.99 -3.99 31.09
CA LEU A 419 7.39 -5.05 31.91
C LEU A 419 6.61 -6.07 31.06
N LEU A 420 5.85 -5.61 30.06
CA LEU A 420 5.15 -6.47 29.10
C LEU A 420 6.14 -7.28 28.25
N PHE A 421 7.23 -6.67 27.82
CA PHE A 421 8.30 -7.35 27.08
C PHE A 421 9.01 -8.41 27.93
N CYS A 422 9.35 -8.10 29.19
CA CYS A 422 9.90 -9.08 30.14
C CYS A 422 8.91 -10.22 30.44
N TRP A 423 7.62 -9.92 30.58
CA TRP A 423 6.58 -10.93 30.81
C TRP A 423 6.41 -11.86 29.61
N LEU A 424 6.45 -11.33 28.38
CA LEU A 424 6.45 -12.12 27.15
C LEU A 424 7.68 -13.03 27.02
N LEU A 425 8.86 -12.57 27.45
CA LEU A 425 10.08 -13.39 27.46
C LEU A 425 10.04 -14.51 28.51
N VAL A 426 9.41 -14.27 29.67
CA VAL A 426 9.25 -15.28 30.73
C VAL A 426 8.22 -16.35 30.38
N LEU A 427 7.24 -16.05 29.51
CA LEU A 427 6.26 -17.03 29.02
C LEU A 427 6.77 -17.91 27.88
N GLN A 428 7.95 -17.63 27.32
CA GLN A 428 8.58 -18.43 26.25
C GLN A 428 9.77 -19.28 26.71
N GLY A 429 10.02 -19.36 28.02
CA GLY A 429 10.91 -20.34 28.65
C GLY A 429 10.12 -21.27 29.56
#